data_AF-A0A9P0ZYT2-F1
#
_entry.id   AF-A0A9P0ZYT2-F1
#
_cell.length_a   1.000
_cell.length_b   1.000
_cell.length_c   1.000
_cell.angle_alpha   90.00
_cell.angle_beta   90.00
_cell.angle_gamma   90.00
#
_symmetry.space_group_name_H-M   'P 1'
#
loop_
_entity.id
_entity.type
_entity.pdbx_description
1 polymer ?
#
loop_
_entity_poly.entity_id
_entity_poly.type
_entity_poly.pdbx_seq_one_letter_code
_entity_poly.pdbx_strand_id
1 'polypeptide(L)'
;MKQYDNYIINPAEIDTCEKICNALIYFNNATETFSHVYKPTSNQFIREAVNLAGAFSNFENTDYVSYFTGFMKEKFLKYYSHIPHIYGIAFVLDPRFRLGSLEECLNYYYAAFFGPLPMYEDNPIDSKKEYNEVSDIFYALFNYFHE
;
A
#
# COMPACT_ATOMS: atom_id res chain seq x y z
N MET A 1 -40.16 26.62 -8.43
CA MET A 1 -38.99 26.78 -7.54
C MET A 1 -39.07 25.65 -6.53
N LYS A 2 -38.22 24.60 -6.62
CA LYS A 2 -38.28 23.49 -5.66
C LYS A 2 -37.85 24.03 -4.30
N GLN A 3 -38.70 23.89 -3.28
CA GLN A 3 -38.35 24.14 -1.89
C GLN A 3 -37.22 23.16 -1.52
N TYR A 4 -36.03 23.69 -1.29
CA TYR A 4 -35.00 22.98 -0.54
C TYR A 4 -35.40 23.12 0.92
N ASP A 5 -36.26 22.22 1.38
CA ASP A 5 -36.57 22.09 2.79
C ASP A 5 -35.25 21.89 3.56
N ASN A 6 -35.10 22.62 4.66
CA ASN A 6 -33.91 22.66 5.49
C ASN A 6 -33.47 21.24 5.89
N TYR A 7 -32.43 20.72 5.24
CA TYR A 7 -31.72 19.53 5.71
C TYR A 7 -30.95 19.94 6.97
N ILE A 8 -31.58 19.79 8.13
CA ILE A 8 -30.87 19.91 9.41
C ILE A 8 -29.97 18.68 9.47
N ILE A 9 -28.70 18.84 9.09
CA ILE A 9 -27.70 17.76 9.15
C ILE A 9 -27.63 17.31 10.61
N ASN A 10 -27.93 16.05 10.87
CA ASN A 10 -27.90 15.48 12.20
C ASN A 10 -26.43 15.42 12.68
N PRO A 11 -26.11 15.80 13.93
CA PRO A 11 -24.76 15.62 14.48
C PRO A 11 -24.15 14.22 14.27
N ALA A 12 -24.97 13.16 14.27
CA ALA A 12 -24.49 11.80 13.99
C ALA A 12 -24.06 11.59 12.52
N GLU A 13 -24.71 12.28 11.58
CA GLU A 13 -24.33 12.26 10.16
C GLU A 13 -23.00 13.01 9.96
N ILE A 14 -22.80 14.12 10.67
CA ILE A 14 -21.53 14.87 10.67
C ILE A 14 -20.39 13.99 11.19
N ASP A 15 -20.57 13.34 12.34
CA ASP A 15 -19.58 12.41 12.92
C ASP A 15 -19.24 11.25 11.95
N THR A 16 -20.24 10.72 11.25
CA THR A 16 -20.02 9.68 10.23
C THR A 16 -19.21 10.23 9.05
N CYS A 17 -19.53 11.42 8.55
CA CYS A 17 -18.77 12.09 7.49
C CYS A 17 -17.31 12.35 7.90
N GLU A 18 -17.07 12.83 9.12
CA GLU A 18 -15.71 13.06 9.64
C GLU A 18 -14.89 11.77 9.68
N LYS A 19 -15.49 10.67 10.16
CA LYS A 19 -14.82 9.36 10.18
C LYS A 19 -14.51 8.83 8.78
N ILE A 20 -15.43 9.02 7.82
CA ILE A 20 -15.19 8.67 6.41
C ILE A 20 -14.03 9.51 5.84
N CYS A 21 -14.03 10.83 6.05
CA CYS A 21 -12.95 11.71 5.60
C CYS A 21 -11.60 11.30 6.20
N ASN A 22 -11.57 10.95 7.48
CA ASN A 22 -10.37 10.48 8.17
C ASN A 22 -9.86 9.13 7.61
N ALA A 23 -10.74 8.25 7.15
CA ALA A 23 -10.32 7.03 6.46
C ALA A 23 -9.77 7.33 5.06
N LEU A 24 -10.43 8.22 4.32
CA LEU A 24 -10.06 8.58 2.95
C LEU A 24 -8.72 9.32 2.86
N ILE A 25 -8.27 9.99 3.93
CA ILE A 25 -7.02 10.74 3.93
C ILE A 25 -5.79 9.86 3.63
N TYR A 26 -5.77 8.60 4.09
CA TYR A 26 -4.67 7.67 3.82
C TYR A 26 -4.53 7.39 2.31
N PHE A 27 -5.65 7.19 1.63
CA PHE A 27 -5.68 6.94 0.18
C PHE A 27 -5.38 8.21 -0.62
N ASN A 28 -5.86 9.36 -0.14
CA ASN A 28 -5.54 10.65 -0.75
C ASN A 28 -4.04 10.94 -0.69
N ASN A 29 -3.41 10.74 0.48
CA ASN A 29 -1.98 10.96 0.67
C ASN A 29 -1.12 10.05 -0.21
N ALA A 30 -1.50 8.77 -0.34
CA ALA A 30 -0.82 7.85 -1.24
C ALA A 30 -0.98 8.27 -2.71
N THR A 31 -2.20 8.67 -3.11
CA THR A 31 -2.50 9.16 -4.46
C THR A 31 -1.70 10.42 -4.79
N GLU A 32 -1.64 11.39 -3.88
CA GLU A 32 -0.85 12.60 -4.02
C GLU A 32 0.64 12.26 -4.17
N THR A 33 1.14 11.35 -3.33
CA THR A 33 2.52 10.87 -3.39
C THR A 33 2.84 10.28 -4.76
N PHE A 34 1.98 9.41 -5.30
CA PHE A 34 2.18 8.76 -6.59
C PHE A 34 1.93 9.67 -7.80
N SER A 35 1.15 10.74 -7.64
CA SER A 35 0.82 11.68 -8.72
C SER A 35 1.92 12.70 -9.00
N HIS A 36 2.97 12.77 -8.16
CA HIS A 36 4.09 13.66 -8.41
C HIS A 36 4.86 13.25 -9.67
N VAL A 37 4.93 14.15 -10.65
CA VAL A 37 5.64 13.91 -11.92
C VAL A 37 7.10 14.39 -11.93
N TYR A 38 7.49 15.24 -10.98
CA TYR A 38 8.82 15.87 -10.92
C TYR A 38 9.74 15.30 -9.84
N LYS A 39 9.29 14.26 -9.14
CA LYS A 39 10.07 13.57 -8.09
C LYS A 39 10.00 12.08 -8.36
N PRO A 40 11.08 11.32 -8.11
CA PRO A 40 11.00 9.87 -8.14
C PRO A 40 9.97 9.41 -7.10
N THR A 41 8.98 8.65 -7.56
CA THR A 41 7.90 8.09 -6.74
C THR A 41 8.07 6.58 -6.56
N SER A 42 8.74 5.90 -7.49
CA SER A 42 8.94 4.44 -7.44
C SER A 42 9.67 3.97 -6.18
N ASN A 43 10.67 4.71 -5.70
CA ASN A 43 11.37 4.42 -4.45
C ASN A 43 10.49 4.58 -3.20
N GLN A 44 9.40 5.33 -3.31
CA GLN A 44 8.45 5.56 -2.22
C GLN A 44 7.32 4.53 -2.22
N PHE A 45 7.10 3.86 -3.34
CA PHE A 45 5.96 2.96 -3.56
C PHE A 45 5.79 1.94 -2.44
N ILE A 46 6.85 1.21 -2.09
CA ILE A 46 6.77 0.13 -1.09
C ILE A 46 6.30 0.64 0.27
N ARG A 47 6.83 1.79 0.71
CA ARG A 47 6.41 2.41 1.98
C ARG A 47 4.93 2.81 1.93
N GLU A 48 4.51 3.47 0.86
CA GLU A 48 3.10 3.86 0.72
C GLU A 48 2.17 2.65 0.59
N ALA A 49 2.61 1.58 -0.09
CA ALA A 49 1.87 0.33 -0.19
C ALA A 49 1.70 -0.35 1.18
N VAL A 50 2.74 -0.33 2.03
CA VAL A 50 2.67 -0.80 3.43
C VAL A 50 1.69 0.04 4.25
N ASN A 51 1.74 1.37 4.14
CA ASN A 51 0.81 2.27 4.82
C ASN A 51 -0.64 1.99 4.39
N LEU A 52 -0.87 1.81 3.09
CA LEU A 52 -2.17 1.44 2.54
C LEU A 52 -2.63 0.08 3.04
N ALA A 53 -1.75 -0.92 3.10
CA ALA A 53 -2.07 -2.24 3.63
C ALA A 53 -2.59 -2.15 5.07
N GLY A 54 -1.90 -1.41 5.94
CA GLY A 54 -2.34 -1.16 7.30
C GLY A 54 -3.68 -0.40 7.37
N ALA A 55 -3.87 0.61 6.51
CA ALA A 55 -5.14 1.33 6.42
C ALA A 55 -6.29 0.40 6.01
N PHE A 56 -6.10 -0.45 5.00
CA PHE A 56 -7.10 -1.43 4.59
C PHE A 56 -7.45 -2.38 5.74
N SER A 57 -6.48 -2.95 6.44
CA SER A 57 -6.73 -3.84 7.59
C SER A 57 -7.49 -3.14 8.71
N ASN A 58 -7.23 -1.86 8.96
CA ASN A 58 -7.94 -1.09 9.99
C ASN A 58 -9.41 -0.81 9.63
N PHE A 59 -9.71 -0.59 8.35
CA PHE A 59 -11.03 -0.17 7.89
C PHE A 59 -11.93 -1.31 7.39
N GLU A 60 -11.38 -2.50 7.13
CA GLU A 60 -12.10 -3.65 6.56
C GLU A 60 -13.32 -4.09 7.40
N ASN A 61 -13.23 -4.00 8.73
CA ASN A 61 -14.30 -4.39 9.65
C ASN A 61 -15.09 -3.20 10.25
N THR A 62 -14.98 -2.02 9.63
CA THR A 62 -15.60 -0.80 10.15
C THR A 62 -16.90 -0.50 9.39
N ASP A 63 -18.06 -0.59 10.04
CA ASP A 63 -19.40 -0.58 9.43
C ASP A 63 -19.67 0.58 8.44
N TYR A 64 -19.15 1.77 8.71
CA TYR A 64 -19.39 2.96 7.89
C TYR A 64 -18.43 3.13 6.70
N VAL A 65 -17.36 2.32 6.63
CA VAL A 65 -16.36 2.39 5.53
C VAL A 65 -16.06 1.07 4.84
N SER A 66 -16.43 -0.07 5.43
CA SER A 66 -16.07 -1.40 4.97
C SER A 66 -16.49 -1.65 3.52
N TYR A 67 -17.69 -1.20 3.14
CA TYR A 67 -18.21 -1.37 1.78
C TYR A 67 -17.28 -0.75 0.72
N PHE A 68 -16.94 0.53 0.83
CA PHE A 68 -16.08 1.18 -0.18
C PHE A 68 -14.61 0.77 -0.03
N THR A 69 -14.16 0.52 1.20
CA THR A 69 -12.80 0.02 1.47
C THR A 69 -12.57 -1.31 0.78
N GLY A 70 -13.58 -2.20 0.77
CA GLY A 70 -13.54 -3.46 0.04
C GLY A 70 -13.30 -3.29 -1.47
N PHE A 71 -14.05 -2.39 -2.14
CA PHE A 71 -13.84 -2.12 -3.57
C PHE A 71 -12.48 -1.48 -3.86
N MET A 72 -12.01 -0.59 -2.97
CA MET A 72 -10.69 0.03 -3.11
C MET A 72 -9.58 -1.00 -2.95
N LYS A 73 -9.72 -1.92 -1.99
CA LYS A 73 -8.81 -3.04 -1.75
C LYS A 73 -8.75 -3.95 -2.97
N GLU A 74 -9.91 -4.33 -3.51
CA GLU A 74 -10.00 -5.15 -4.73
C GLU A 74 -9.28 -4.49 -5.91
N LYS A 75 -9.54 -3.20 -6.16
CA LYS A 75 -8.87 -2.46 -7.24
C LYS A 75 -7.37 -2.36 -7.02
N PHE A 76 -6.93 -2.14 -5.79
CA PHE A 76 -5.51 -2.06 -5.47
C PHE A 76 -4.81 -3.40 -5.70
N LEU A 77 -5.35 -4.49 -5.14
CA LEU A 77 -4.81 -5.84 -5.26
C LEU A 77 -4.85 -6.37 -6.69
N LYS A 78 -5.78 -5.90 -7.54
CA LYS A 78 -5.78 -6.24 -8.97
C LYS A 78 -4.45 -5.91 -9.66
N TYR A 79 -3.79 -4.84 -9.25
CA TYR A 79 -2.53 -4.39 -9.85
C TYR A 79 -1.30 -4.74 -9.01
N TYR A 80 -1.47 -4.85 -7.69
CA TYR A 80 -0.37 -4.93 -6.74
C TYR A 80 -0.46 -6.14 -5.80
N SER A 81 -1.25 -7.16 -6.13
CA SER A 81 -1.22 -8.44 -5.38
C SER A 81 0.17 -9.07 -5.34
N HIS A 82 0.97 -8.83 -6.39
CA HIS A 82 2.41 -9.04 -6.42
C HIS A 82 3.08 -7.72 -6.80
N ILE A 83 4.03 -7.25 -5.99
CA ILE A 83 4.69 -5.97 -6.23
C ILE A 83 5.72 -6.14 -7.35
N PRO A 84 5.67 -5.34 -8.43
CA PRO A 84 6.70 -5.39 -9.46
C PRO A 84 8.10 -5.11 -8.89
N HIS A 85 9.08 -5.97 -9.21
CA HIS A 85 10.46 -5.89 -8.68
C HIS A 85 11.13 -4.52 -8.88
N ILE A 86 10.73 -3.75 -9.90
CA ILE A 86 11.25 -2.40 -10.12
C ILE A 86 11.03 -1.48 -8.90
N TYR A 87 9.95 -1.65 -8.15
CA TYR A 87 9.71 -0.90 -6.92
C TYR A 87 10.63 -1.34 -5.78
N GLY A 88 10.95 -2.65 -5.70
CA GLY A 88 11.94 -3.19 -4.77
C GLY A 88 13.34 -2.64 -5.05
N ILE A 89 13.76 -2.66 -6.31
CA ILE A 89 15.04 -2.10 -6.74
C ILE A 89 15.10 -0.60 -6.44
N ALA A 90 14.06 0.16 -6.82
CA ALA A 90 14.00 1.60 -6.56
C ALA A 90 14.04 1.92 -5.05
N PHE A 91 13.41 1.09 -4.21
CA PHE A 91 13.43 1.22 -2.76
C PHE A 91 14.83 0.98 -2.18
N VAL A 92 15.53 -0.06 -2.63
CA VAL A 92 16.89 -0.38 -2.17
C VAL A 92 17.92 0.66 -2.63
N LEU A 93 17.73 1.24 -3.82
CA LEU A 93 18.59 2.30 -4.35
C LEU A 93 18.44 3.64 -3.64
N ASP A 94 17.36 3.82 -2.87
CA ASP A 94 17.19 5.02 -2.08
C ASP A 94 18.05 4.94 -0.81
N PRO A 95 19.03 5.85 -0.61
CA PRO A 95 19.97 5.78 0.50
C PRO A 95 19.33 5.94 1.88
N ARG A 96 18.05 6.33 1.93
CA ARG A 96 17.27 6.42 3.16
C ARG A 96 16.83 5.05 3.67
N PHE A 97 16.86 4.02 2.84
CA PHE A 97 16.43 2.66 3.17
C PHE A 97 17.58 1.67 3.08
N ARG A 98 17.41 0.51 3.71
CA ARG A 98 18.37 -0.60 3.69
C ARG A 98 17.70 -1.83 3.07
N LEU A 99 18.49 -2.72 2.48
CA LEU A 99 18.01 -4.02 1.98
C LEU A 99 17.17 -4.77 3.02
N GLY A 100 17.62 -4.86 4.28
CA GLY A 100 16.85 -5.51 5.35
C GLY A 100 15.46 -4.90 5.59
N SER A 101 15.28 -3.60 5.34
CA SER A 101 13.98 -2.95 5.46
C SER A 101 13.00 -3.36 4.36
N LEU A 102 13.50 -3.82 3.20
CA LEU A 102 12.64 -4.32 2.12
C LEU A 102 11.91 -5.60 2.55
N GLU A 103 12.63 -6.56 3.13
CA GLU A 103 12.05 -7.83 3.61
C GLU A 103 10.97 -7.58 4.66
N GLU A 104 11.23 -6.69 5.62
CA GLU A 104 10.27 -6.29 6.66
C GLU A 104 9.01 -5.66 6.05
N CYS A 105 9.16 -4.75 5.09
CA CYS A 105 8.04 -4.13 4.39
C CYS A 105 7.20 -5.15 3.61
N LEU A 106 7.84 -6.05 2.85
CA LEU A 106 7.15 -7.09 2.09
C LEU A 106 6.40 -8.06 3.03
N ASN A 107 7.04 -8.48 4.12
CA ASN A 107 6.40 -9.32 5.15
C ASN A 107 5.13 -8.67 5.70
N TYR A 108 5.21 -7.40 6.11
CA TYR A 108 4.06 -6.69 6.63
C TYR A 108 2.95 -6.54 5.58
N TYR A 109 3.32 -6.12 4.36
CA TYR A 109 2.39 -5.91 3.25
C TYR A 109 1.59 -7.17 2.95
N TYR A 110 2.28 -8.31 2.79
CA TYR A 110 1.62 -9.56 2.46
C TYR A 110 0.82 -10.12 3.64
N ALA A 111 1.32 -9.99 4.87
CA ALA A 111 0.58 -10.39 6.06
C ALA A 111 -0.73 -9.62 6.22
N ALA A 112 -0.73 -8.32 5.94
CA ALA A 112 -1.89 -7.45 6.06
C ALA A 112 -3.01 -7.79 5.05
N PHE A 113 -2.66 -8.26 3.85
CA PHE A 113 -3.64 -8.57 2.80
C PHE A 113 -4.06 -10.04 2.73
N PHE A 114 -3.14 -10.96 2.99
CA PHE A 114 -3.34 -12.39 2.76
C PHE A 114 -3.34 -13.22 4.05
N GLY A 115 -3.18 -12.55 5.21
CA GLY A 115 -3.07 -13.19 6.51
C GLY A 115 -1.63 -13.65 6.81
N PRO A 116 -1.37 -14.21 8.00
CA PRO A 116 -0.04 -14.69 8.36
C PRO A 116 0.43 -15.67 7.30
N LEU A 117 1.59 -15.37 6.67
CA LEU A 117 2.20 -16.21 5.65
C LEU A 117 2.22 -17.65 6.19
N PRO A 118 1.46 -18.59 5.61
CA PRO A 118 1.65 -19.98 5.92
C PRO A 118 3.06 -20.33 5.43
N MET A 119 3.91 -20.87 6.30
CA MET A 119 5.12 -21.59 5.88
C MET A 119 4.73 -22.89 5.15
N TYR A 120 3.98 -22.78 4.06
CA TYR A 120 3.75 -23.86 3.11
C TYR A 120 4.52 -23.53 1.85
N GLU A 121 5.28 -24.50 1.35
CA GLU A 121 6.22 -24.40 0.22
C GLU A 121 5.57 -23.91 -1.11
N ASP A 122 4.23 -23.87 -1.18
CA ASP A 122 3.45 -23.52 -2.37
C ASP A 122 2.55 -22.26 -2.20
N ASN A 123 2.86 -21.34 -1.28
CA ASN A 123 2.21 -20.02 -1.29
C ASN A 123 2.74 -19.21 -2.48
N PRO A 124 1.89 -18.76 -3.44
CA PRO A 124 2.34 -17.94 -4.57
C PRO A 124 2.95 -16.58 -4.15
N ILE A 125 2.73 -16.19 -2.89
CA ILE A 125 3.24 -14.95 -2.30
C ILE A 125 4.24 -15.32 -1.20
N ASP A 126 5.53 -15.27 -1.55
CA ASP A 126 6.65 -15.48 -0.65
C ASP A 126 7.52 -14.21 -0.63
N SER A 127 7.38 -13.44 0.45
CA SER A 127 8.17 -12.23 0.69
C SER A 127 9.67 -12.50 0.69
N LYS A 128 10.11 -13.68 1.14
CA LYS A 128 11.51 -14.06 1.18
C LYS A 128 12.04 -14.32 -0.22
N LYS A 129 11.25 -15.04 -1.02
CA LYS A 129 11.56 -15.26 -2.44
C LYS A 129 11.66 -13.93 -3.18
N GLU A 130 10.68 -13.05 -3.06
CA GLU A 130 10.69 -11.74 -3.72
C GLU A 130 11.86 -10.86 -3.26
N TYR A 131 12.16 -10.86 -1.96
CA TYR A 131 13.36 -10.21 -1.42
C TYR A 131 14.64 -10.76 -2.07
N ASN A 132 14.78 -12.08 -2.16
CA ASN A 132 15.97 -12.71 -2.76
C ASN A 132 16.09 -12.35 -4.24
N GLU A 133 15.00 -12.38 -5.01
CA GLU A 133 14.98 -12.00 -6.42
C GLU A 133 15.40 -10.54 -6.64
N VAL A 134 14.88 -9.61 -5.83
CA VAL A 134 15.29 -8.19 -5.88
C VAL A 134 16.75 -8.02 -5.46
N SER A 135 17.19 -8.74 -4.43
CA SER A 135 18.57 -8.71 -3.93
C SER A 135 19.55 -9.22 -5.00
N ASP A 136 19.24 -10.33 -5.67
CA ASP A 136 20.07 -10.89 -6.73
C ASP A 136 20.20 -9.93 -7.91
N ILE A 137 19.09 -9.29 -8.32
CA ILE A 137 19.12 -8.26 -9.37
C ILE A 137 19.97 -7.07 -8.93
N PHE A 138 19.82 -6.60 -7.69
CA PHE A 138 20.59 -5.49 -7.16
C PHE A 138 22.10 -5.77 -7.18
N TYR A 139 22.53 -6.94 -6.69
CA TYR A 139 23.95 -7.31 -6.69
C TYR A 139 24.49 -7.54 -8.11
N ALA A 140 23.70 -8.12 -9.02
CA ALA A 140 24.08 -8.26 -10.42
C ALA A 140 24.33 -6.89 -11.08
N LEU A 141 23.45 -5.91 -10.83
CA LEU A 141 23.63 -4.53 -11.30
C LEU A 141 24.85 -3.87 -10.67
N PHE A 142 25.03 -4.02 -9.35
CA PHE A 142 26.17 -3.44 -8.63
C PHE A 142 27.50 -3.95 -9.21
N ASN A 143 27.63 -5.27 -9.41
CA ASN A 143 28.84 -5.86 -9.98
C ASN A 143 29.08 -5.38 -11.42
N TYR A 144 28.03 -5.31 -12.24
CA TYR A 144 28.14 -4.84 -13.62
C TYR A 144 28.69 -3.41 -13.75
N PHE A 145 28.40 -2.51 -12.81
CA PHE A 145 28.86 -1.11 -12.85
C PHE A 145 30.19 -0.87 -12.13
N HIS A 146 30.74 -1.88 -11.45
CA HIS A 146 31.98 -1.79 -10.69
C HIS A 146 33.12 -2.69 -11.22
N GLU A 147 32.91 -3.35 -12.36
CA GLU A 147 33.93 -4.00 -13.21
C GLU A 147 34.32 -3.07 -14.38
#